data_AF-A0A847F8M3-F1
#
_entry.id   AF-A0A847F8M3-F1
#
_cell.length_a   1.000
_cell.length_b   1.000
_cell.length_c   1.000
_cell.angle_alpha   90.00
_cell.angle_beta   90.00
_cell.angle_gamma   90.00
#
_symmetry.space_group_name_H-M   'P 1'
#
loop_
_entity.id
_entity.type
_entity.pdbx_description
1 polymer ?
#
loop_
_entity_poly.entity_id
_entity_poly.type
_entity_poly.pdbx_seq_one_letter_code
_entity_poly.pdbx_strand_id
1 'polypeptide(L)'
;APRLREQKSGFILNVASSAGIASLPEMGPYNVSKAGVVALSETLYTELGQYGIGVSALCPTFFKTNLLATMRAPDAAQHEKAKNFFDRSKITAEEVAKIALEGLEAGDPIIIPQLDGRVVHALKRLSPKFYFGLIKNGLKSPIGQRILG
;
A
#
# COMPACT_ATOMS: atom_id res chain seq x y z
N ALA A 1 -8.18 13.86 16.43
CA ALA A 1 -8.78 12.81 17.28
C ALA A 1 -9.01 13.31 18.72
N PRO A 2 -10.12 14.02 19.01
CA PRO A 2 -10.36 14.64 20.32
C PRO A 2 -10.32 13.65 21.50
N ARG A 3 -11.05 12.53 21.41
CA ARG A 3 -11.12 11.50 22.46
C ARG A 3 -9.77 10.85 22.78
N LEU A 4 -8.98 10.51 21.76
CA LEU A 4 -7.65 9.90 21.98
C LEU A 4 -6.67 10.88 22.62
N ARG A 5 -6.79 12.18 22.30
CA ARG A 5 -5.96 13.23 22.92
C ARG A 5 -6.29 13.43 24.39
N GLU A 6 -7.57 13.35 24.76
CA GLU A 6 -8.00 13.36 26.17
C GLU A 6 -7.46 12.14 26.93
N GLN A 7 -7.49 10.96 26.32
CA GLN A 7 -6.95 9.72 26.88
C GLN A 7 -5.41 9.67 26.93
N LYS A 8 -4.73 10.53 26.16
CA LYS A 8 -3.26 10.56 25.99
C LYS A 8 -2.62 9.21 25.63
N SER A 9 -3.39 8.36 24.95
CA SER A 9 -2.96 7.04 24.49
C SER A 9 -3.89 6.52 23.41
N GLY A 10 -3.38 5.58 22.61
CA GLY A 10 -4.15 4.85 21.60
C GLY A 10 -3.43 4.77 20.26
N PHE A 11 -4.09 4.13 19.30
CA PHE A 11 -3.54 3.90 17.97
C PHE A 11 -4.53 4.24 16.87
N ILE A 12 -4.02 4.72 15.74
CA ILE A 12 -4.76 4.92 14.50
C ILE A 12 -4.06 4.14 13.39
N LEU A 13 -4.74 3.15 12.83
CA LEU A 13 -4.25 2.39 11.68
C LEU A 13 -5.10 2.75 10.46
N ASN A 14 -4.49 3.42 9.48
CA ASN A 14 -5.15 3.75 8.22
C ASN A 14 -4.78 2.72 7.15
N VAL A 15 -5.78 2.17 6.46
CA VAL A 15 -5.57 1.17 5.39
C VAL A 15 -5.38 1.87 4.04
N ALA A 16 -4.11 2.03 3.65
CA ALA A 16 -3.69 2.53 2.35
C ALA A 16 -3.56 1.37 1.34
N SER A 17 -2.47 1.37 0.56
CA SER A 17 -2.09 0.35 -0.42
C SER A 17 -0.65 0.62 -0.86
N SER A 18 0.07 -0.42 -1.27
CA SER A 18 1.33 -0.26 -2.01
C SER A 18 1.17 0.62 -3.27
N ALA A 19 -0.03 0.75 -3.84
CA ALA A 19 -0.33 1.70 -4.92
C ALA A 19 -0.02 3.17 -4.56
N GLY A 20 -0.25 3.55 -3.28
CA GLY A 20 0.03 4.90 -2.78
C GLY A 20 1.52 5.24 -2.72
N ILE A 21 2.38 4.23 -2.68
CA ILE A 21 3.84 4.39 -2.59
C ILE A 21 4.57 3.94 -3.85
N ALA A 22 4.01 3.07 -4.69
CA ALA A 22 4.64 2.56 -5.90
C ALA A 22 4.36 3.43 -7.13
N SER A 23 3.12 3.93 -7.29
CA SER A 23 2.72 4.73 -8.47
C SER A 23 2.84 3.97 -9.80
N LEU A 24 2.29 2.76 -9.86
CA LEU A 24 2.25 1.93 -11.07
C LEU A 24 1.27 2.49 -12.12
N PRO A 25 1.49 2.22 -13.42
CA PRO A 25 0.62 2.70 -14.51
C PRO A 25 -0.81 2.17 -14.40
N GLU A 26 -1.74 2.76 -15.16
CA GLU A 26 -3.15 2.38 -15.28
C GLU A 26 -4.02 2.48 -14.01
N MET A 27 -3.41 2.86 -12.88
CA MET A 27 -4.09 2.97 -11.59
C MET A 27 -4.18 4.41 -11.08
N GLY A 28 -4.17 5.43 -11.96
CA GLY A 28 -4.03 6.85 -11.60
C GLY A 28 -4.90 7.32 -10.41
N PRO A 29 -6.25 7.25 -10.49
CA PRO A 29 -7.12 7.64 -9.39
C PRO A 29 -6.89 6.83 -8.11
N TYR A 30 -6.64 5.53 -8.23
CA TYR A 30 -6.37 4.66 -7.10
C TYR A 30 -5.03 5.01 -6.42
N ASN A 31 -3.97 5.22 -7.20
CA ASN A 31 -2.67 5.68 -6.72
C ASN A 31 -2.80 7.00 -5.95
N VAL A 32 -3.49 7.98 -6.53
CA VAL A 32 -3.68 9.31 -5.90
C VAL A 32 -4.44 9.17 -4.59
N SER A 33 -5.57 8.45 -4.58
CA SER A 33 -6.37 8.28 -3.37
C SER A 33 -5.56 7.60 -2.24
N LYS A 34 -4.80 6.55 -2.56
CA LYS A 34 -3.99 5.81 -1.58
C LYS A 34 -2.74 6.58 -1.15
N ALA A 35 -2.14 7.39 -2.03
CA ALA A 35 -1.08 8.31 -1.65
C ALA A 35 -1.58 9.39 -0.68
N GLY A 36 -2.82 9.89 -0.86
CA GLY A 36 -3.45 10.80 0.08
C GLY A 36 -3.61 10.21 1.49
N VAL A 37 -3.99 8.93 1.59
CA VAL A 37 -4.06 8.22 2.88
C VAL A 37 -2.69 8.07 3.53
N VAL A 38 -1.63 7.80 2.75
CA VAL A 38 -0.26 7.74 3.25
C VAL A 38 0.17 9.10 3.81
N ALA A 39 0.04 10.16 3.02
CA ALA A 39 0.42 11.51 3.42
C ALA A 39 -0.34 12.00 4.67
N LEU A 40 -1.64 11.69 4.76
CA LEU A 40 -2.45 11.99 5.93
C LEU A 40 -1.92 11.25 7.18
N SER A 41 -1.61 9.96 7.04
CA SER A 41 -1.10 9.15 8.15
C SER A 41 0.26 9.61 8.64
N GLU A 42 1.18 9.95 7.74
CA GLU A 42 2.50 10.49 8.09
C GLU A 42 2.37 11.84 8.80
N THR A 43 1.46 12.70 8.34
CA THR A 43 1.16 13.97 9.01
C THR A 43 0.68 13.72 10.44
N LEU A 44 -0.34 12.85 10.60
CA LEU A 44 -0.90 12.52 11.91
C LEU A 44 0.08 11.81 12.84
N TYR A 45 1.00 10.99 12.32
CA TYR A 45 2.05 10.36 13.10
C TYR A 45 2.89 11.40 13.85
N THR A 46 3.27 12.47 13.17
CA THR A 46 4.04 13.55 13.78
C THR A 46 3.19 14.44 14.69
N GLU A 47 1.97 14.81 14.26
CA GLU A 47 1.09 15.70 15.03
C GLU A 47 0.60 15.07 16.34
N LEU A 48 0.28 13.76 16.30
CA LEU A 48 -0.34 13.05 17.41
C LEU A 48 0.67 12.35 18.33
N GLY A 49 1.91 12.12 17.88
CA GLY A 49 2.94 11.46 18.67
C GLY A 49 3.23 12.12 20.02
N GLN A 50 3.18 13.46 20.09
CA GLN A 50 3.35 14.22 21.34
C GLN A 50 2.25 13.93 22.39
N TYR A 51 1.12 13.35 21.98
CA TYR A 51 0.01 12.97 22.85
C TYR A 51 0.02 11.47 23.20
N GLY A 52 1.09 10.73 22.89
CA GLY A 52 1.18 9.29 23.14
C GLY A 52 0.31 8.45 22.21
N ILE A 53 -0.07 8.98 21.04
CA ILE A 53 -0.93 8.30 20.07
C ILE A 53 -0.07 7.82 18.89
N GLY A 54 -0.05 6.51 18.65
CA GLY A 54 0.62 5.91 17.50
C GLY A 54 -0.25 6.01 16.24
N VAL A 55 0.36 6.24 15.08
CA VAL A 55 -0.35 6.29 13.79
C VAL A 55 0.46 5.58 12.71
N SER A 56 -0.18 4.69 11.95
CA SER A 56 0.50 3.98 10.86
C SER A 56 -0.35 3.91 9.60
N ALA A 57 0.30 3.95 8.45
CA ALA A 57 -0.28 3.62 7.16
C ALA A 57 0.03 2.17 6.77
N LEU A 58 -1.00 1.32 6.71
CA LEU A 58 -0.87 -0.05 6.19
C LEU A 58 -0.91 -0.03 4.65
N CYS A 59 0.17 -0.45 4.01
CA CYS A 59 0.37 -0.37 2.56
C CYS A 59 0.57 -1.77 1.91
N PRO A 60 -0.44 -2.65 1.91
CA PRO A 60 -0.31 -3.99 1.39
C PRO A 60 -0.21 -4.01 -0.15
N THR A 61 0.50 -5.00 -0.68
CA THR A 61 0.34 -5.45 -2.07
C THR A 61 -0.88 -6.38 -2.19
N PHE A 62 -1.02 -7.16 -3.26
CA PHE A 62 -2.14 -8.10 -3.41
C PHE A 62 -2.08 -9.21 -2.35
N PHE A 63 -3.22 -9.56 -1.76
CA PHE A 63 -3.37 -10.60 -0.74
C PHE A 63 -4.75 -11.26 -0.81
N LYS A 64 -4.87 -12.51 -0.36
CA LYS A 64 -6.11 -13.28 -0.46
C LYS A 64 -7.21 -12.61 0.38
N THR A 65 -8.19 -12.03 -0.31
CA THR A 65 -9.36 -11.35 0.27
C THR A 65 -10.55 -11.46 -0.66
N ASN A 66 -11.74 -11.11 -0.16
CA ASN A 66 -12.94 -10.99 -0.97
C ASN A 66 -13.00 -9.71 -1.82
N LEU A 67 -11.91 -8.92 -1.92
CA LEU A 67 -11.90 -7.62 -2.59
C LEU A 67 -12.18 -7.71 -4.09
N LEU A 68 -11.87 -8.85 -4.73
CA LEU A 68 -12.22 -9.11 -6.12
C LEU A 68 -13.72 -9.08 -6.38
N ALA A 69 -14.54 -9.53 -5.41
CA ALA A 69 -15.99 -9.62 -5.58
C ALA A 69 -16.66 -8.24 -5.77
N THR A 70 -16.00 -7.18 -5.31
CA THR A 70 -16.49 -5.80 -5.38
C THR A 70 -15.61 -4.89 -6.25
N MET A 71 -14.56 -5.43 -6.87
CA MET A 71 -13.65 -4.68 -7.71
C MET A 71 -14.33 -4.24 -9.00
N ARG A 72 -14.34 -2.92 -9.23
CA ARG A 72 -14.74 -2.32 -10.50
C ARG A 72 -13.51 -2.06 -11.34
N ALA A 73 -13.38 -2.77 -12.45
CA ALA A 73 -12.34 -2.55 -13.45
C ALA A 73 -12.96 -1.88 -14.70
N PRO A 74 -12.25 -0.95 -15.35
CA PRO A 74 -12.65 -0.35 -16.63
C PRO A 74 -12.96 -1.37 -17.73
N ASP A 75 -12.23 -2.49 -17.75
CA ASP A 75 -12.41 -3.57 -18.71
C ASP A 75 -12.15 -4.96 -18.11
N ALA A 76 -12.52 -6.00 -18.86
CA ALA A 76 -12.39 -7.40 -18.45
C ALA A 76 -10.93 -7.86 -18.32
N ALA A 77 -10.00 -7.30 -19.11
CA ALA A 77 -8.60 -7.68 -19.08
C ALA A 77 -7.93 -7.20 -17.79
N GLN A 78 -8.22 -5.98 -17.35
CA GLN A 78 -7.76 -5.44 -16.07
C GLN A 78 -8.36 -6.20 -14.89
N HIS A 79 -9.63 -6.62 -14.98
CA HIS A 79 -10.25 -7.48 -13.96
C HIS A 79 -9.55 -8.85 -13.86
N GLU A 80 -9.27 -9.49 -14.99
CA GLU A 80 -8.59 -10.79 -15.01
C GLU A 80 -7.15 -10.69 -14.47
N LYS A 81 -6.42 -9.62 -14.83
CA LYS A 81 -5.08 -9.35 -14.29
C LYS A 81 -5.10 -9.21 -12.78
N ALA A 82 -6.01 -8.37 -12.27
CA ALA A 82 -6.19 -8.22 -10.83
C ALA A 82 -6.46 -9.58 -10.18
N LYS A 83 -7.43 -10.35 -10.71
CA LYS A 83 -7.75 -11.70 -10.23
C LYS A 83 -6.53 -12.59 -10.16
N ASN A 84 -5.71 -12.63 -11.21
CA ASN A 84 -4.47 -13.40 -11.24
C ASN A 84 -3.46 -12.98 -10.16
N PHE A 85 -3.34 -11.69 -9.85
CA PHE A 85 -2.49 -11.21 -8.76
C PHE A 85 -3.01 -11.61 -7.38
N PHE A 86 -4.32 -11.53 -7.15
CA PHE A 86 -4.96 -11.98 -5.91
C PHE A 86 -4.81 -13.49 -5.71
N ASP A 87 -5.07 -14.29 -6.75
CA ASP A 87 -5.00 -15.76 -6.69
C ASP A 87 -3.58 -16.27 -6.42
N ARG A 88 -2.56 -15.56 -6.92
CA ARG A 88 -1.14 -15.89 -6.71
C ARG A 88 -0.61 -15.49 -5.35
N SER A 89 -1.30 -14.60 -4.64
CA SER A 89 -0.83 -14.15 -3.35
C SER A 89 -0.95 -15.26 -2.31
N LYS A 90 0.11 -15.45 -1.52
CA LYS A 90 0.14 -16.50 -0.48
C LYS A 90 -0.29 -16.00 0.89
N ILE A 91 -0.26 -14.67 1.09
CA ILE A 91 -0.57 -14.06 2.39
C ILE A 91 -2.08 -13.87 2.56
N THR A 92 -2.60 -14.20 3.74
CA THR A 92 -4.03 -14.04 4.07
C THR A 92 -4.34 -12.69 4.70
N ALA A 93 -5.63 -12.37 4.84
CA ALA A 93 -6.06 -11.17 5.54
C ALA A 93 -5.65 -11.17 7.02
N GLU A 94 -5.69 -12.33 7.66
CA GLU A 94 -5.29 -12.52 9.07
C GLU A 94 -3.79 -12.26 9.25
N GLU A 95 -2.95 -12.75 8.35
CA GLU A 95 -1.50 -12.50 8.39
C GLU A 95 -1.19 -11.01 8.16
N VAL A 96 -1.87 -10.37 7.21
CA VAL A 96 -1.75 -8.92 7.00
C VAL A 96 -2.17 -8.14 8.23
N ALA A 97 -3.28 -8.52 8.88
CA ALA A 97 -3.77 -7.87 10.09
C ALA A 97 -2.77 -8.02 11.25
N LYS A 98 -2.20 -9.23 11.43
CA LYS A 98 -1.17 -9.48 12.44
C LYS A 98 0.05 -8.57 12.25
N ILE A 99 0.61 -8.54 11.04
CA ILE A 99 1.77 -7.69 10.73
C ILE A 99 1.44 -6.19 10.92
N ALA A 100 0.21 -5.80 10.58
CA ALA A 100 -0.24 -4.42 10.76
C ALA A 100 -0.31 -4.00 12.23
N LEU A 101 -0.78 -4.89 13.11
CA LEU A 101 -0.81 -4.63 14.55
C LEU A 101 0.60 -4.60 15.15
N GLU A 102 1.45 -5.56 14.78
CA GLU A 102 2.84 -5.61 15.25
C GLU A 102 3.63 -4.36 14.84
N GLY A 103 3.51 -3.90 13.59
CA GLY A 103 4.17 -2.67 13.14
C GLY A 103 3.61 -1.41 13.79
N LEU A 104 2.29 -1.39 14.06
CA LEU A 104 1.64 -0.26 14.73
C LEU A 104 2.12 -0.12 16.18
N GLU A 105 2.23 -1.24 16.90
CA GLU A 105 2.78 -1.31 18.25
C GLU A 105 4.27 -0.96 18.29
N ALA A 106 5.04 -1.34 17.26
CA ALA A 106 6.44 -0.97 17.10
C ALA A 106 6.66 0.52 16.74
N GLY A 107 5.59 1.25 16.38
CA GLY A 107 5.66 2.66 16.03
C GLY A 107 6.10 2.93 14.59
N ASP A 108 5.94 1.96 13.68
CA ASP A 108 6.29 2.11 12.27
C ASP A 108 5.29 3.04 11.56
N PRO A 109 5.73 4.15 10.94
CA PRO A 109 4.81 5.07 10.26
C PRO A 109 4.20 4.48 8.97
N ILE A 110 4.92 3.57 8.31
CA ILE A 110 4.48 2.88 7.09
C ILE A 110 4.73 1.38 7.27
N ILE A 111 3.66 0.59 7.20
CA ILE A 111 3.72 -0.87 7.37
C ILE A 111 3.45 -1.52 6.01
N ILE A 112 4.42 -2.30 5.52
CA ILE A 112 4.32 -3.03 4.26
C ILE A 112 4.52 -4.53 4.55
N PRO A 113 3.42 -5.32 4.60
CA PRO A 113 3.50 -6.73 4.97
C PRO A 113 4.36 -7.56 4.01
N GLN A 114 4.19 -7.35 2.71
CA GLN A 114 4.81 -8.17 1.68
C GLN A 114 6.21 -7.67 1.28
N LEU A 115 7.13 -8.60 1.03
CA LEU A 115 8.53 -8.30 0.71
C LEU A 115 8.67 -7.55 -0.63
N ASP A 116 7.88 -7.92 -1.63
CA ASP A 116 7.85 -7.25 -2.94
C ASP A 116 7.50 -5.75 -2.78
N GLY A 117 6.50 -5.44 -1.97
CA GLY A 117 6.12 -4.06 -1.63
C GLY A 117 7.25 -3.32 -0.95
N ARG A 118 7.96 -3.95 0.01
CA ARG A 118 9.11 -3.35 0.70
C ARG A 118 10.25 -3.04 -0.26
N VAL A 119 10.58 -3.97 -1.16
CA VAL A 119 11.62 -3.78 -2.18
C VAL A 119 11.25 -2.65 -3.14
N VAL A 120 10.00 -2.62 -3.63
CA VAL A 120 9.52 -1.54 -4.50
C VAL A 120 9.58 -0.18 -3.81
N HIS A 121 9.14 -0.10 -2.55
CA HIS A 121 9.19 1.12 -1.77
C HIS A 121 10.62 1.63 -1.59
N ALA A 122 11.53 0.73 -1.17
CA ALA A 122 12.94 1.06 -0.98
C ALA A 122 13.58 1.51 -2.31
N LEU A 123 13.36 0.76 -3.39
CA LEU A 123 13.94 1.07 -4.71
C LEU A 123 13.47 2.44 -5.22
N LYS A 124 12.17 2.72 -5.14
CA LYS A 124 11.62 4.02 -5.54
C LYS A 124 12.19 5.15 -4.67
N ARG A 125 12.32 4.96 -3.36
CA ARG A 125 12.87 5.98 -2.45
C ARG A 125 14.35 6.27 -2.69
N LEU A 126 15.15 5.22 -2.92
CA LEU A 126 16.60 5.34 -3.08
C LEU A 126 17.00 5.77 -4.49
N SER A 127 16.29 5.31 -5.52
CA SER A 127 16.60 5.65 -6.92
C SER A 127 15.34 5.80 -7.77
N PRO A 128 14.60 6.92 -7.64
CA PRO A 128 13.36 7.14 -8.39
C PRO A 128 13.56 7.06 -9.91
N LYS A 129 14.66 7.65 -10.43
CA LYS A 129 14.97 7.64 -11.86
C LYS A 129 15.15 6.21 -12.38
N PHE A 130 15.86 5.38 -11.64
CA PHE A 130 16.08 3.98 -12.02
C PHE A 130 14.79 3.18 -11.93
N TYR A 131 14.02 3.32 -10.84
CA TYR A 131 12.73 2.67 -10.65
C TYR A 131 11.77 2.97 -11.81
N PHE A 132 11.55 4.25 -12.14
CA PHE A 132 10.69 4.61 -13.25
C PHE A 132 11.30 4.25 -14.61
N GLY A 133 12.63 4.17 -14.73
CA GLY A 133 13.32 3.62 -15.89
C GLY A 133 12.97 2.15 -16.13
N LEU A 134 13.01 1.32 -15.08
CA LEU A 134 12.61 -0.09 -15.14
C LEU A 134 11.14 -0.24 -15.56
N ILE A 135 10.23 0.55 -14.98
CA ILE A 135 8.81 0.51 -15.36
C ILE A 135 8.62 0.88 -16.83
N LYS A 136 9.20 2.01 -17.27
CA LYS A 136 9.10 2.47 -18.67
C LYS A 136 9.65 1.45 -19.65
N ASN A 137 10.77 0.80 -19.31
CA ASN A 137 11.37 -0.24 -20.14
C ASN A 137 10.55 -1.53 -20.14
N GLY A 138 9.98 -1.91 -18.99
CA GLY A 138 9.05 -3.04 -18.87
C GLY A 138 7.84 -2.86 -19.79
N LEU A 139 7.21 -1.69 -19.77
CA LEU A 139 6.08 -1.34 -20.65
C LEU A 139 6.40 -1.39 -22.16
N LYS A 140 7.68 -1.29 -22.55
CA LYS A 140 8.10 -1.42 -23.95
C LYS A 140 8.33 -2.87 -24.39
N SER A 141 8.49 -3.79 -23.43
CA SER A 141 8.76 -5.20 -23.72
C SER A 141 7.44 -5.99 -23.88
N PRO A 142 7.35 -6.97 -24.80
CA PRO A 142 6.14 -7.79 -24.96
C PRO A 142 5.73 -8.52 -23.68
N ILE A 143 6.72 -8.96 -22.89
CA ILE A 143 6.52 -9.63 -21.61
C ILE A 143 6.03 -8.64 -20.55
N GLY A 144 6.63 -7.45 -20.48
CA GLY A 144 6.24 -6.43 -19.52
C GLY A 144 4.90 -5.78 -19.83
N GLN A 145 4.49 -5.67 -21.11
CA GLN A 145 3.12 -5.26 -21.47
C GLN A 145 2.06 -6.25 -20.94
N ARG A 146 2.40 -7.54 -20.85
CA ARG A 146 1.50 -8.56 -20.30
C ARG A 146 1.41 -8.52 -18.77
N ILE A 147 2.40 -7.94 -18.09
CA ILE A 147 2.54 -7.94 -16.63
C ILE A 147 2.20 -6.58 -15.99
N LEU A 148 2.57 -5.48 -16.65
CA LEU A 148 2.52 -4.10 -16.13
C LEU A 148 1.51 -3.19 -16.84
N GLY A 149 1.07 -3.55 -18.05
CA GLY A 149 -0.05 -2.91 -18.74
C GLY A 149 -1.27 -3.82 -18.71
#